data_AF-A0A7C7HXR8-F1
#
_entry.id   AF-A0A7C7HXR8-F1
#
_cell.length_a   1.000
_cell.length_b   1.000
_cell.length_c   1.000
_cell.angle_alpha   90.00
_cell.angle_beta   90.00
_cell.angle_gamma   90.00
#
_symmetry.space_group_name_H-M   'P 1'
#
loop_
_entity.id
_entity.type
_entity.pdbx_description
1 polymer ?
#
loop_
_entity_poly.entity_id
_entity_poly.type
_entity_poly.pdbx_seq_one_letter_code
_entity_poly.pdbx_strand_id
1 'polypeptide(L)'
;MPDPKSRSGFDIGRSLTYFQKIVKESGPAASASYTLLASVLVFTLLGWYIDSSSGTKPMGILVGLGIGLITGFYHLAKTIWKHKN
;
A
#
# COMPACT_ATOMS: atom_id res chain seq x y z
N MET A 1 32.97 0.57 43.29
CA MET A 1 33.67 0.45 41.99
C MET A 1 32.63 0.09 40.94
N PRO A 2 32.29 0.98 39.99
CA PRO A 2 31.35 0.66 38.92
C PRO A 2 32.08 -0.01 37.75
N ASP A 3 31.44 -1.03 37.16
CA ASP A 3 31.97 -1.88 36.09
C ASP A 3 32.29 -1.15 34.78
N PRO A 4 33.46 -1.41 34.15
CA PRO A 4 33.85 -0.82 32.88
C PRO A 4 33.57 -1.80 31.73
N LYS A 5 32.32 -1.92 31.29
CA LYS A 5 32.03 -2.50 29.96
C LYS A 5 31.07 -1.61 29.18
N SER A 6 31.66 -0.93 28.18
CA SER A 6 31.04 -0.49 26.92
C SER A 6 29.88 0.51 27.06
N ARG A 7 30.03 1.82 26.83
CA ARG A 7 30.35 2.47 25.55
C ARG A 7 29.74 1.77 24.31
N SER A 8 28.56 2.22 23.88
CA SER A 8 28.24 2.42 22.47
C SER A 8 27.12 3.45 22.33
N GLY A 9 27.40 4.59 21.68
CA GLY A 9 26.48 5.73 21.50
C GLY A 9 25.31 5.51 20.55
N PHE A 10 24.82 4.27 20.41
CA PHE A 10 23.60 3.93 19.68
C PHE A 10 23.23 2.50 20.10
N ASP A 11 22.16 2.33 20.88
CA ASP A 11 21.62 1.01 21.23
C ASP A 11 20.92 0.41 20.00
N ILE A 12 21.69 -0.12 19.06
CA ILE A 12 21.22 -0.73 17.79
C ILE A 12 20.08 -1.74 18.08
N GLY A 13 20.22 -2.52 19.15
CA GLY A 13 19.21 -3.50 19.57
C GLY A 13 17.86 -2.85 19.90
N ARG A 14 17.84 -1.72 20.61
CA ARG A 14 16.59 -0.97 20.85
C ARG A 14 16.05 -0.40 19.54
N SER A 15 16.90 0.23 18.74
CA SER A 15 16.52 0.81 17.44
C SER A 15 15.88 -0.22 16.50
N LEU A 16 16.41 -1.45 16.46
CA LEU A 16 15.85 -2.56 15.69
C LEU A 16 14.49 -3.00 16.23
N THR A 17 14.32 -3.08 17.55
CA THR A 17 13.01 -3.42 18.16
C THR A 17 11.96 -2.34 17.88
N TYR A 18 12.33 -1.06 17.94
CA TYR A 18 11.44 0.03 17.55
C TYR A 18 11.12 0.00 16.06
N PHE A 19 12.10 -0.26 15.20
CA PHE A 19 11.89 -0.43 13.77
C PHE A 19 10.93 -1.60 13.47
N GLN A 20 11.13 -2.75 14.11
CA GLN A 20 10.22 -3.89 13.98
C GLN A 20 8.81 -3.54 14.43
N LYS A 21 8.66 -2.80 15.54
CA LYS A 21 7.35 -2.33 16.01
C LYS A 21 6.69 -1.42 14.97
N ILE A 22 7.43 -0.44 14.44
CA ILE A 22 6.94 0.48 13.41
C ILE A 22 6.56 -0.28 12.14
N VAL A 23 7.38 -1.22 11.67
CA VAL A 23 7.10 -2.04 10.49
C VAL A 23 5.87 -2.91 10.70
N LYS A 24 5.71 -3.49 11.89
CA LYS A 24 4.56 -4.35 12.23
C LYS A 24 3.25 -3.53 12.32
N GLU A 25 3.31 -2.32 12.87
CA GLU A 25 2.17 -1.38 12.87
C GLU A 25 1.90 -0.78 11.49
N SER A 26 2.92 -0.62 10.65
CA SER A 26 2.79 -0.09 9.28
C SER A 26 2.34 -1.14 8.28
N GLY A 27 2.46 -2.43 8.59
CA GLY A 27 2.10 -3.54 7.70
C GLY A 27 0.67 -3.45 7.15
N PRO A 28 -0.36 -3.26 8.01
CA PRO A 28 -1.76 -3.10 7.57
C PRO A 28 -1.99 -1.85 6.71
N ALA A 29 -1.32 -0.74 6.99
CA ALA A 29 -1.44 0.48 6.21
C ALA A 29 -0.74 0.33 4.84
N ALA A 30 0.45 -0.28 4.82
CA ALA A 30 1.20 -0.53 3.61
C ALA A 30 0.46 -1.50 2.67
N SER A 31 -0.07 -2.61 3.19
CA SER A 31 -0.83 -3.57 2.37
C SER A 31 -2.09 -2.95 1.76
N ALA A 32 -2.76 -2.08 2.51
CA ALA A 32 -3.88 -1.29 2.04
C ALA A 32 -3.47 -0.37 0.87
N SER A 33 -2.37 0.37 1.01
CA SER A 33 -1.83 1.23 -0.04
C SER A 33 -1.43 0.45 -1.31
N TYR A 34 -0.71 -0.68 -1.17
CA TYR A 34 -0.31 -1.51 -2.32
C TYR A 34 -1.51 -2.11 -3.06
N THR A 35 -2.57 -2.47 -2.34
CA THR A 35 -3.80 -3.00 -2.95
C THR A 35 -4.52 -1.94 -3.79
N LEU A 36 -4.62 -0.71 -3.27
CA LEU A 36 -5.21 0.40 -4.02
C LEU A 36 -4.39 0.71 -5.27
N LEU A 37 -3.06 0.78 -5.10
CA LEU A 37 -2.13 1.07 -6.18
C LEU A 37 -2.22 0.00 -7.26
N ALA A 38 -2.20 -1.29 -6.89
CA ALA A 38 -2.38 -2.40 -7.83
C ALA A 38 -3.72 -2.34 -8.58
N SER A 39 -4.82 -2.03 -7.89
CA SER A 39 -6.13 -1.87 -8.52
C SER A 39 -6.12 -0.75 -9.56
N VAL A 40 -5.69 0.45 -9.18
CA VAL A 40 -5.63 1.61 -10.09
C VAL A 40 -4.75 1.29 -11.30
N LEU A 41 -3.58 0.69 -11.08
CA LEU A 41 -2.62 0.38 -12.15
C LEU A 41 -3.20 -0.65 -13.14
N VAL A 42 -3.79 -1.75 -12.64
CA VAL A 42 -4.41 -2.80 -13.47
C VAL A 42 -5.55 -2.22 -14.30
N PHE A 43 -6.49 -1.50 -13.69
CA PHE A 43 -7.64 -0.94 -14.40
C PHE A 43 -7.25 0.18 -15.38
N THR A 44 -6.23 0.96 -15.05
CA THR A 44 -5.69 2.00 -15.96
C THR A 44 -5.03 1.37 -17.18
N LEU A 45 -4.22 0.32 -17.00
CA LEU A 45 -3.61 -0.43 -18.10
C LEU A 45 -4.66 -1.11 -18.97
N LEU A 46 -5.68 -1.71 -18.35
CA LEU A 46 -6.80 -2.34 -19.07
C LEU A 46 -7.58 -1.30 -19.89
N GLY A 47 -7.87 -0.14 -19.30
CA GLY A 47 -8.54 0.98 -19.97
C GLY A 47 -7.72 1.51 -21.14
N TRP A 48 -6.40 1.64 -20.99
CA TRP A 48 -5.50 2.06 -22.05
C TRP A 48 -5.44 1.04 -23.20
N TYR A 49 -5.41 -0.26 -22.90
CA TYR A 49 -5.43 -1.31 -23.91
C TYR A 49 -6.71 -1.29 -24.76
N ILE A 50 -7.86 -1.12 -24.11
CA ILE A 50 -9.17 -1.02 -24.79
C ILE A 50 -9.24 0.24 -25.66
N ASP A 51 -8.79 1.37 -25.13
CA ASP A 51 -8.81 2.66 -25.83
C ASP A 51 -7.89 2.66 -27.06
N SER A 52 -6.71 2.04 -26.94
CA SER A 52 -5.75 1.87 -28.03
C SER A 52 -6.27 0.96 -29.16
N SER A 53 -7.18 0.02 -28.86
CA SER A 53 -7.75 -0.87 -29.87
C SER A 53 -8.97 -0.27 -30.58
N SER A 54 -9.65 0.71 -29.98
CA SER A 54 -10.90 1.28 -30.51
C SER A 54 -10.72 2.64 -31.20
N GLY A 55 -9.52 3.23 -31.21
CA GLY A 55 -9.25 4.55 -31.82
C GLY A 55 -10.15 5.66 -31.29
N THR A 56 -10.78 5.44 -30.14
CA THR A 56 -11.80 6.29 -29.54
C THR A 56 -11.11 7.28 -28.61
N LYS A 57 -11.71 8.47 -28.42
CA LYS A 57 -11.27 9.45 -27.40
C LYS A 57 -11.04 8.74 -26.07
N PRO A 58 -10.10 9.20 -25.18
CA PRO A 58 -9.62 8.51 -23.97
C PRO A 58 -10.66 8.31 -22.84
N MET A 59 -11.82 7.80 -23.21
CA MET A 59 -12.97 7.49 -22.39
C MET A 59 -12.79 6.13 -21.74
N GLY A 60 -12.13 5.17 -22.41
CA GLY A 60 -11.83 3.86 -21.82
C GLY A 60 -10.92 3.97 -20.60
N ILE A 61 -9.92 4.86 -20.68
CA ILE A 61 -9.03 5.18 -19.57
C ILE A 61 -9.79 5.90 -18.45
N LEU A 62 -10.66 6.86 -18.78
CA LEU A 62 -11.40 7.63 -17.78
C LEU A 62 -12.38 6.75 -16.98
N VAL A 63 -13.11 5.87 -17.68
CA VAL A 63 -14.02 4.89 -17.06
C VAL A 63 -13.23 3.83 -16.30
N GLY A 64 -12.15 3.30 -16.87
CA GLY A 64 -11.27 2.33 -16.21
C GLY A 64 -10.67 2.88 -14.93
N LEU A 65 -10.20 4.12 -14.92
CA LEU A 65 -9.65 4.79 -13.75
C LEU A 65 -10.73 5.04 -12.68
N GLY A 66 -11.94 5.43 -13.08
CA GLY A 66 -13.09 5.55 -12.17
C GLY A 66 -13.46 4.23 -11.51
N ILE A 67 -13.61 3.16 -12.29
CA ILE A 67 -13.90 1.81 -11.79
C ILE A 67 -12.77 1.32 -10.89
N GLY A 68 -11.52 1.48 -11.31
CA GLY A 68 -10.34 1.04 -10.56
C GLY A 68 -10.18 1.73 -9.21
N LEU A 69 -10.53 3.02 -9.12
CA LEU A 69 -10.64 3.75 -7.86
C LEU A 69 -11.75 3.18 -6.98
N ILE A 70 -12.98 3.06 -7.50
CA ILE A 70 -14.12 2.55 -6.73
C ILE A 70 -13.84 1.12 -6.21
N THR A 71 -13.36 0.23 -7.06
CA THR A 71 -13.01 -1.15 -6.69
C THR A 71 -11.83 -1.20 -5.71
N GLY A 72 -10.80 -0.37 -5.89
CA GLY A 72 -9.67 -0.27 -4.98
C GLY A 72 -10.09 0.17 -3.58
N PHE A 73 -10.87 1.25 -3.49
CA PHE A 73 -11.43 1.75 -2.23
C PHE A 73 -12.41 0.77 -1.59
N TYR A 74 -13.23 0.09 -2.39
CA TYR A 74 -14.14 -0.95 -1.90
C TYR A 74 -13.36 -2.10 -1.24
N HIS A 75 -12.28 -2.56 -1.87
CA HIS A 75 -11.46 -3.65 -1.32
C HIS A 75 -10.70 -3.22 -0.07
N LEU A 76 -10.25 -1.96 -0.02
CA LEU A 76 -9.67 -1.32 1.15
C LEU A 76 -10.65 -1.32 2.33
N ALA A 77 -11.85 -0.78 2.11
CA ALA A 77 -12.90 -0.66 3.11
C ALA A 77 -13.32 -2.04 3.63
N LYS A 78 -13.49 -3.01 2.73
CA LYS A 78 -13.81 -4.40 3.07
C LYS A 78 -12.72 -5.05 3.91
N THR A 79 -11.44 -4.82 3.60
CA THR A 79 -10.31 -5.40 4.35
C THR A 79 -10.23 -4.80 5.75
N ILE A 80 -10.38 -3.48 5.87
CA ILE A 80 -10.41 -2.78 7.16
C ILE A 80 -11.60 -3.24 8.01
N TRP A 81 -12.81 -3.33 7.43
CA TRP A 81 -13.99 -3.77 8.18
C TRP A 81 -13.96 -5.23 8.57
N LYS A 82 -13.42 -6.11 7.70
CA LYS A 82 -13.30 -7.54 8.00
C LYS A 82 -12.29 -7.83 9.10
N HIS A 83 -11.31 -6.95 9.33
CA HIS A 83 -10.37 -7.09 10.44
C HIS A 83 -10.98 -6.74 11.81
N LYS A 84 -12.15 -6.09 11.84
CA LYS A 84 -12.82 -5.66 13.08
C LYS A 84 -13.78 -6.73 13.65
N ASN A 85 -14.01 -7.85 12.95
CA ASN A 85 -14.96 -8.90 13.31
C ASN A 85 -14.28 -10.26 13.51
#